data_AF-A0AAD9PZ00-F1
#
_entry.id   AF-A0AAD9PZ00-F1
#
_cell.length_a   1.000
_cell.length_b   1.000
_cell.length_c   1.000
_cell.angle_alpha   90.00
_cell.angle_beta   90.00
_cell.angle_gamma   90.00
#
_symmetry.space_group_name_H-M   'P 1'
#
loop_
_entity.id
_entity.type
_entity.pdbx_description
1 polymer ?
#
loop_
_entity_poly.entity_id
_entity_poly.type
_entity_poly.pdbx_seq_one_letter_code
_entity_poly.pdbx_strand_id
1 'polypeptide(L)'
;MEVLVSWIFSSEESSKVETEVRASLKDDPQIKLEPERIKIVEHILDASHKQLFELLIAGFCCTFSTLAKQAFDREDKYKKAAFSVSWMKFLANFHPGKRTQERKILERLLANLSTSSRDDVHCVVSVIHALLYEIIHEHVRLTKTESETAGDGFNGGRCQLSKESDDTLFRYCGAALQRMIKLRKETLAGKKGRGDLSKQRKPVMEQELQILKHLVRKDKSDISSSLKNLDEGNLVFPRDEMITFLRSVDDEVREFATDSNLRRYPSKFLHICQNAVLNNETLEIDFRLLVVSLTNLEDTDAEIMVGLFKDLVSKLANT
;
A
#
# COMPACT_ATOMS: atom_id res chain seq x y z
N MET A 1 8.83 -7.79 -10.82
CA MET A 1 10.21 -8.24 -11.14
C MET A 1 10.29 -8.57 -12.62
N GLU A 2 9.28 -9.21 -13.23
CA GLU A 2 9.19 -9.27 -14.71
C GLU A 2 9.16 -7.87 -15.36
N VAL A 3 8.33 -6.95 -14.86
CA VAL A 3 8.35 -5.53 -15.31
C VAL A 3 9.73 -4.88 -15.14
N LEU A 4 10.50 -5.24 -14.10
CA LEU A 4 11.86 -4.72 -13.87
C LEU A 4 12.87 -5.19 -14.93
N VAL A 5 12.62 -6.35 -15.54
CA VAL A 5 13.48 -6.93 -16.57
C VAL A 5 13.16 -6.37 -17.95
N SER A 6 11.92 -5.92 -18.19
CA SER A 6 11.51 -5.33 -19.48
C SER A 6 11.63 -3.79 -19.53
N TRP A 7 11.55 -3.11 -18.38
CA TRP A 7 11.56 -1.64 -18.27
C TRP A 7 12.95 -1.09 -18.66
N ILE A 8 14.01 -1.47 -17.92
CA ILE A 8 15.32 -0.78 -17.91
C ILE A 8 16.16 -0.87 -19.21
N PHE A 9 15.65 -1.40 -20.32
CA PHE A 9 16.39 -1.51 -21.58
C PHE A 9 16.16 -0.37 -22.58
N SER A 10 15.22 0.55 -22.34
CA SER A 10 15.04 1.68 -23.24
C SER A 10 15.98 2.84 -22.88
N SER A 11 16.61 3.45 -23.89
CA SER A 11 17.40 4.67 -23.73
C SER A 11 16.56 5.83 -23.18
N GLU A 12 15.24 5.82 -23.43
CA GLU A 12 14.30 6.81 -22.94
C GLU A 12 14.14 6.73 -21.42
N GLU A 13 13.95 5.53 -20.86
CA GLU A 13 13.80 5.37 -19.41
C GLU A 13 15.10 5.64 -18.67
N SER A 14 16.24 5.19 -19.21
CA SER A 14 17.54 5.56 -18.64
C SER A 14 17.76 7.07 -18.63
N SER A 15 17.24 7.80 -19.62
CA SER A 15 17.31 9.27 -19.66
C SER A 15 16.39 9.93 -18.64
N LYS A 16 15.20 9.37 -18.38
CA LYS A 16 14.30 9.84 -17.31
C LYS A 16 14.94 9.69 -15.94
N VAL A 17 15.49 8.50 -15.68
CA VAL A 17 16.22 8.21 -14.44
C VAL A 17 17.42 9.13 -14.27
N GLU A 18 18.20 9.39 -15.33
CA GLU A 18 19.32 10.34 -15.28
C GLU A 18 18.88 11.75 -14.91
N THR A 19 17.76 12.22 -15.49
CA THR A 19 17.24 13.57 -15.23
C THR A 19 16.84 13.72 -13.76
N GLU A 20 16.19 12.71 -13.19
CA GLU A 20 15.79 12.71 -11.78
C GLU A 20 16.98 12.58 -10.84
N VAL A 21 17.93 11.68 -11.12
CA VAL A 21 19.17 11.58 -10.33
C VAL A 21 19.91 12.92 -10.34
N ARG A 22 20.04 13.57 -11.51
CA ARG A 22 20.69 14.88 -11.64
C ARG A 22 20.00 15.96 -10.81
N ALA A 23 18.67 15.96 -10.74
CA ALA A 23 17.90 16.89 -9.93
C ALA A 23 18.09 16.61 -8.43
N SER A 24 17.91 15.36 -8.01
CA SER A 24 17.98 14.96 -6.60
C SER A 24 19.38 15.04 -6.00
N LEU A 25 20.43 14.76 -6.78
CA LEU A 25 21.81 14.69 -6.29
C LEU A 25 22.32 16.02 -5.73
N LYS A 26 21.89 17.15 -6.30
CA LYS A 26 22.26 18.48 -5.79
C LYS A 26 21.61 18.81 -4.45
N ASP A 27 20.45 18.21 -4.21
CA ASP A 27 19.64 18.51 -3.03
C ASP A 27 19.83 17.54 -1.87
N ASP A 28 20.54 16.44 -2.10
CA ASP A 28 20.75 15.39 -1.12
C ASP A 28 21.48 15.90 0.15
N PRO A 29 20.94 15.60 1.35
CA PRO A 29 21.55 16.03 2.60
C PRO A 29 23.01 15.59 2.76
N GLN A 30 23.37 14.37 2.34
CA GLN A 30 24.73 13.84 2.50
C GLN A 30 25.75 14.57 1.63
N ILE A 31 25.31 15.15 0.51
CA ILE A 31 26.12 15.99 -0.36
C ILE A 31 26.31 17.37 0.26
N LYS A 32 25.22 17.97 0.77
CA LYS A 32 25.23 19.32 1.37
C LYS A 32 26.05 19.43 2.66
N LEU A 33 26.35 18.30 3.32
CA LEU A 33 27.15 18.26 4.55
C LEU A 33 28.63 18.61 4.33
N GLU A 34 29.20 18.35 3.16
CA GLU A 34 30.64 18.52 2.93
C GLU A 34 30.91 19.33 1.65
N PRO A 35 31.65 20.46 1.74
CA PRO A 35 31.94 21.32 0.58
C PRO A 35 32.64 20.57 -0.57
N GLU A 36 33.45 19.58 -0.26
CA GLU A 36 34.15 18.80 -1.29
C GLU A 36 33.20 17.91 -2.09
N ARG A 37 32.14 17.37 -1.45
CA ARG A 37 31.11 16.59 -2.15
C ARG A 37 30.28 17.47 -3.08
N ILE A 38 29.99 18.70 -2.66
CA ILE A 38 29.33 19.70 -3.51
C ILE A 38 30.16 19.96 -4.76
N LYS A 39 31.47 20.23 -4.62
CA LYS A 39 32.37 20.42 -5.79
C LYS A 39 32.40 19.22 -6.71
N ILE A 40 32.46 18.00 -6.16
CA ILE A 40 32.44 16.76 -6.96
C ILE A 40 31.12 16.68 -7.75
N VAL A 41 29.98 16.92 -7.09
CA VAL A 41 28.66 16.89 -7.73
C VAL A 41 28.54 17.97 -8.80
N GLU A 42 28.95 19.20 -8.52
CA GLU A 42 28.97 20.28 -9.52
C GLU A 42 29.83 19.93 -10.73
N HIS A 43 30.99 19.31 -10.51
CA HIS A 43 31.88 18.88 -11.58
C HIS A 43 31.28 17.77 -12.45
N ILE A 44 30.79 16.68 -11.85
CA ILE A 44 30.23 15.55 -12.61
C ILE A 44 28.90 15.91 -13.30
N LEU A 45 28.19 16.92 -12.79
CA LEU A 45 26.95 17.43 -13.37
C LEU A 45 27.18 18.60 -14.35
N ASP A 46 28.42 19.01 -14.59
CA ASP A 46 28.72 20.05 -15.57
C ASP A 46 28.27 19.65 -16.98
N ALA A 47 27.90 20.66 -17.79
CA ALA A 47 27.43 20.44 -19.16
C ALA A 47 28.47 19.73 -20.03
N SER A 48 29.77 19.96 -19.80
CA SER A 48 30.86 19.28 -20.51
C SER A 48 30.95 17.78 -20.19
N HIS A 49 30.43 17.35 -19.04
CA HIS A 49 30.43 15.96 -18.59
C HIS A 49 29.10 15.24 -18.79
N LYS A 50 28.10 15.91 -19.36
CA LYS A 50 26.73 15.38 -19.53
C LYS A 50 26.71 13.98 -20.14
N GLN A 51 27.39 13.78 -21.28
CA GLN A 51 27.41 12.47 -21.97
C GLN A 51 28.06 11.37 -21.13
N LEU A 52 29.11 11.69 -20.37
CA LEU A 52 29.79 10.72 -19.50
C LEU A 52 28.92 10.36 -18.29
N PHE A 53 28.16 11.32 -17.76
CA PHE A 53 27.22 11.09 -16.67
C PHE A 53 26.02 10.26 -17.13
N GLU A 54 25.44 10.57 -18.29
CA GLU A 54 24.40 9.75 -18.92
C GLU A 54 24.87 8.30 -19.12
N LEU A 55 26.10 8.12 -19.62
CA LEU A 55 26.70 6.80 -19.78
C LEU A 55 26.89 6.06 -18.45
N LEU A 56 27.26 6.79 -17.38
CA LEU A 56 27.38 6.22 -16.05
C LEU A 56 26.01 5.71 -15.56
N ILE A 57 24.98 6.55 -15.62
CA ILE A 57 23.62 6.19 -15.20
C ILE A 57 23.07 5.01 -16.01
N ALA A 58 23.27 5.01 -17.34
CA ALA A 58 22.90 3.89 -18.19
C ALA A 58 23.59 2.57 -17.77
N GLY A 59 24.86 2.64 -17.36
CA GLY A 59 25.59 1.48 -16.82
C GLY A 59 25.00 0.95 -15.50
N PHE A 60 24.63 1.84 -14.59
CA PHE A 60 23.91 1.48 -13.36
C PHE A 60 22.56 0.82 -13.67
N CYS A 61 21.77 1.43 -14.55
CA CYS A 61 20.47 0.93 -14.99
C CYS A 61 20.59 -0.49 -15.58
N CYS A 62 21.49 -0.70 -16.54
CA CYS A 62 21.76 -2.02 -17.14
C CYS A 62 22.13 -3.07 -16.08
N THR A 63 22.97 -2.68 -15.12
CA THR A 63 23.39 -3.58 -14.05
C THR A 63 22.24 -3.90 -13.10
N PHE A 64 21.42 -2.90 -12.75
CA PHE A 64 20.24 -3.07 -11.91
C PHE A 64 19.29 -4.11 -12.52
N SER A 65 18.94 -3.99 -13.80
CA SER A 65 18.06 -4.96 -14.46
C SER A 65 18.70 -6.34 -14.58
N THR A 66 20.00 -6.41 -14.86
CA THR A 66 20.74 -7.68 -14.89
C THR A 66 20.67 -8.39 -13.55
N LEU A 67 20.93 -7.67 -12.45
CA LEU A 67 20.86 -8.22 -11.10
C LEU A 67 19.43 -8.59 -10.70
N ALA A 68 18.44 -7.79 -11.10
CA ALA A 68 17.02 -8.08 -10.86
C ALA A 68 16.60 -9.37 -11.58
N LYS A 69 17.02 -9.55 -12.84
CA LYS A 69 16.79 -10.77 -13.62
C LYS A 69 17.44 -11.98 -12.95
N GLN A 70 18.73 -11.89 -12.61
CA GLN A 70 19.45 -12.98 -11.94
C GLN A 70 18.84 -13.37 -10.59
N ALA A 71 18.35 -12.39 -9.81
CA ALA A 71 17.67 -12.66 -8.55
C ALA A 71 16.28 -13.28 -8.77
N PHE A 72 15.61 -12.97 -9.88
CA PHE A 72 14.32 -13.53 -10.25
C PHE A 72 14.42 -14.97 -10.75
N ASP A 73 15.44 -15.27 -11.57
CA ASP A 73 15.67 -16.58 -12.17
C ASP A 73 16.09 -17.65 -11.14
N ARG A 74 16.47 -17.24 -9.92
CA ARG A 74 16.72 -18.16 -8.80
C ARG A 74 15.43 -18.75 -8.24
N GLU A 75 15.47 -20.02 -7.84
CA GLU A 75 14.37 -20.70 -7.13
C GLU A 75 14.22 -20.28 -5.65
N ASP A 76 15.08 -19.36 -5.18
CA ASP A 76 15.11 -18.93 -3.78
C ASP A 76 13.80 -18.24 -3.33
N LYS A 77 13.39 -18.53 -2.08
CA LYS A 77 12.23 -17.91 -1.42
C LYS A 77 12.41 -16.40 -1.16
N TYR A 78 13.64 -15.88 -1.21
CA TYR A 78 14.01 -14.52 -0.80
C TYR A 78 14.58 -13.66 -1.93
N LYS A 79 14.00 -13.74 -3.13
CA LYS A 79 14.47 -13.05 -4.35
C LYS A 79 14.75 -11.55 -4.17
N LYS A 80 13.88 -10.83 -3.44
CA LYS A 80 14.09 -9.39 -3.15
C LYS A 80 15.34 -9.14 -2.31
N ALA A 81 15.55 -9.91 -1.25
CA ALA A 81 16.73 -9.78 -0.40
C ALA A 81 18.00 -10.16 -1.18
N ALA A 82 17.94 -11.22 -1.99
CA ALA A 82 19.05 -11.61 -2.86
C ALA A 82 19.42 -10.51 -3.88
N PHE A 83 18.41 -9.84 -4.44
CA PHE A 83 18.59 -8.67 -5.28
C PHE A 83 19.26 -7.51 -4.52
N SER A 84 18.69 -7.07 -3.39
CA SER A 84 19.22 -5.96 -2.60
C SER A 84 20.66 -6.23 -2.16
N VAL A 85 20.99 -7.45 -1.73
CA VAL A 85 22.37 -7.84 -1.39
C VAL A 85 23.30 -7.74 -2.59
N SER A 86 22.85 -8.16 -3.77
CA SER A 86 23.66 -8.08 -4.99
C SER A 86 23.85 -6.63 -5.45
N TRP A 87 22.81 -5.80 -5.32
CA TRP A 87 22.89 -4.36 -5.57
C TRP A 87 23.87 -3.68 -4.63
N MET A 88 23.85 -3.98 -3.33
CA MET A 88 24.83 -3.43 -2.38
C MET A 88 26.26 -3.85 -2.72
N LYS A 89 26.47 -5.09 -3.17
CA LYS A 89 27.79 -5.57 -3.62
C LYS A 89 28.30 -4.85 -4.87
N PHE A 90 27.41 -4.35 -5.72
CA PHE A 90 27.81 -3.61 -6.92
C PHE A 90 28.62 -2.35 -6.61
N LEU A 91 28.32 -1.67 -5.49
CA LEU A 91 29.08 -0.50 -5.05
C LEU A 91 30.59 -0.81 -4.89
N ALA A 92 30.93 -2.07 -4.58
CA ALA A 92 32.31 -2.51 -4.48
C ALA A 92 33.12 -2.33 -5.78
N ASN A 93 32.46 -2.25 -6.93
CA ASN A 93 33.09 -2.05 -8.24
C ASN A 93 33.66 -0.65 -8.43
N PHE A 94 33.27 0.33 -7.60
CA PHE A 94 33.74 1.71 -7.69
C PHE A 94 34.97 2.00 -6.82
N HIS A 95 35.45 1.00 -6.07
CA HIS A 95 36.66 1.16 -5.26
C HIS A 95 37.89 1.46 -6.13
N PRO A 96 38.83 2.28 -5.62
CA PRO A 96 40.08 2.57 -6.32
C PRO A 96 40.83 1.28 -6.74
N GLY A 97 41.31 1.24 -7.98
CA GLY A 97 42.08 0.11 -8.52
C GLY A 97 41.25 -1.02 -9.15
N LYS A 98 39.92 -0.96 -9.09
CA LYS A 98 39.05 -1.89 -9.84
C LYS A 98 39.09 -1.56 -11.33
N ARG A 99 39.20 -2.60 -12.18
CA ARG A 99 39.24 -2.47 -13.65
C ARG A 99 37.87 -2.62 -14.30
N THR A 100 36.81 -2.23 -13.61
CA THR A 100 35.42 -2.28 -14.09
C THR A 100 35.13 -1.14 -15.07
N GLN A 101 34.12 -1.31 -15.92
CA GLN A 101 33.76 -0.28 -16.92
C GLN A 101 33.25 0.99 -16.24
N GLU A 102 32.42 0.83 -15.21
CA GLU A 102 31.80 1.89 -14.45
C GLU A 102 32.83 2.71 -13.69
N ARG A 103 33.87 2.05 -13.15
CA ARG A 103 35.01 2.74 -12.54
C ARG A 103 35.79 3.56 -13.57
N LYS A 104 36.02 3.04 -14.77
CA LYS A 104 36.70 3.78 -15.84
C LYS A 104 35.91 5.01 -16.29
N ILE A 105 34.57 4.92 -16.33
CA ILE A 105 33.70 6.06 -16.64
C ILE A 105 33.78 7.10 -15.51
N LEU A 106 33.71 6.67 -14.25
CA LEU A 106 33.88 7.54 -13.09
C LEU A 106 35.24 8.24 -13.09
N GLU A 107 36.33 7.52 -13.41
CA GLU A 107 37.67 8.12 -13.48
C GLU A 107 37.80 9.17 -14.60
N ARG A 108 37.09 8.98 -15.72
CA ARG A 108 37.01 9.99 -16.78
C ARG A 108 36.16 11.20 -16.37
N LEU A 109 35.07 10.96 -15.63
CA LEU A 109 34.22 12.03 -15.08
C LEU A 109 34.94 12.89 -14.04
N LEU A 110 35.90 12.31 -13.33
CA LEU A 110 36.70 13.00 -12.33
C LEU A 110 38.03 13.51 -12.92
N ALA A 111 38.25 13.35 -14.23
CA ALA A 111 39.44 13.85 -14.87
C ALA A 111 39.48 15.38 -14.74
N ASN A 112 40.63 15.91 -14.33
CA ASN A 112 40.85 17.34 -14.04
C ASN A 112 40.26 17.84 -12.70
N LEU A 113 39.57 16.99 -11.93
CA LEU A 113 39.25 17.26 -10.53
C LEU A 113 40.48 16.91 -9.66
N SER A 114 41.52 17.74 -9.77
CA SER A 114 42.74 17.55 -8.97
C SER A 114 42.43 17.88 -7.51
N THR A 115 42.41 16.87 -6.63
CA THR A 115 42.48 16.89 -5.14
C THR A 115 41.28 16.34 -4.34
N SER A 116 40.21 15.86 -4.97
CA SER A 116 39.09 15.32 -4.18
C SER A 116 39.45 14.06 -3.39
N SER A 117 38.98 13.98 -2.14
CA SER A 117 39.24 12.86 -1.25
C SER A 117 38.57 11.59 -1.80
N ARG A 118 39.22 10.43 -1.59
CA ARG A 118 38.66 9.13 -2.02
C ARG A 118 37.33 8.83 -1.33
N ASP A 119 37.20 9.27 -0.08
CA ASP A 119 36.03 9.03 0.75
C ASP A 119 34.83 9.87 0.28
N ASP A 120 35.08 11.12 -0.12
CA ASP A 120 34.02 11.98 -0.68
C ASP A 120 33.55 11.48 -2.04
N VAL A 121 34.47 11.06 -2.91
CA VAL A 121 34.10 10.43 -4.19
C VAL A 121 33.27 9.18 -3.96
N HIS A 122 33.67 8.32 -3.01
CA HIS A 122 32.90 7.13 -2.69
C HIS A 122 31.52 7.47 -2.09
N CYS A 123 31.43 8.51 -1.26
CA CYS A 123 30.17 8.98 -0.70
C CYS A 123 29.22 9.46 -1.82
N VAL A 124 29.69 10.31 -2.74
CA VAL A 124 28.89 10.78 -3.89
C VAL A 124 28.38 9.60 -4.72
N VAL A 125 29.23 8.62 -5.01
CA VAL A 125 28.83 7.41 -5.75
C VAL A 125 27.82 6.57 -4.98
N SER A 126 27.95 6.51 -3.65
CA SER A 126 26.99 5.81 -2.78
C SER A 126 25.62 6.49 -2.79
N VAL A 127 25.58 7.82 -2.80
CA VAL A 127 24.34 8.60 -2.95
C VAL A 127 23.70 8.33 -4.31
N ILE A 128 24.48 8.39 -5.40
CA ILE A 128 23.98 8.06 -6.75
C ILE A 128 23.39 6.64 -6.78
N HIS A 129 24.10 5.67 -6.22
CA HIS A 129 23.67 4.26 -6.13
C HIS A 129 22.36 4.09 -5.34
N ALA A 130 22.19 4.82 -4.24
CA ALA A 130 20.98 4.82 -3.44
C ALA A 130 19.80 5.49 -4.17
N LEU A 131 20.01 6.68 -4.73
CA LEU A 131 19.00 7.41 -5.51
C LEU A 131 18.49 6.57 -6.68
N LEU A 132 19.39 5.89 -7.39
CA LEU A 132 19.00 4.99 -8.48
C LEU A 132 18.11 3.85 -8.00
N TYR A 133 18.41 3.28 -6.83
CA TYR A 133 17.56 2.24 -6.26
C TYR A 133 16.15 2.76 -5.99
N GLU A 134 16.03 3.92 -5.36
CA GLU A 134 14.75 4.53 -5.02
C GLU A 134 13.97 4.93 -6.27
N ILE A 135 14.59 5.68 -7.19
CA ILE A 135 13.97 6.15 -8.43
C ILE A 135 13.48 4.97 -9.26
N ILE A 136 14.32 3.96 -9.54
CA ILE A 136 13.91 2.80 -10.35
C ILE A 136 12.75 2.04 -9.67
N HIS A 137 12.79 1.89 -8.35
CA HIS A 137 11.69 1.23 -7.63
C HIS A 137 10.39 2.03 -7.66
N GLU A 138 10.48 3.36 -7.58
CA GLU A 138 9.34 4.26 -7.62
C GLU A 138 8.72 4.32 -9.00
N HIS A 139 9.52 4.43 -10.06
CA HIS A 139 9.00 4.33 -11.43
C HIS A 139 8.31 2.99 -11.67
N VAL A 140 8.89 1.87 -11.21
CA VAL A 140 8.24 0.56 -11.30
C VAL A 140 6.96 0.48 -10.47
N ARG A 141 6.83 1.28 -9.41
CA ARG A 141 5.58 1.42 -8.64
C ARG A 141 4.56 2.20 -9.47
N LEU A 142 4.94 3.36 -9.99
CA LEU A 142 4.09 4.24 -10.78
C LEU A 142 3.64 3.60 -12.10
N THR A 143 4.53 2.98 -12.87
CA THR A 143 4.19 2.27 -14.11
C THR A 143 3.20 1.13 -13.86
N LYS A 144 3.28 0.44 -12.72
CA LYS A 144 2.25 -0.54 -12.35
C LYS A 144 0.91 0.16 -12.16
N THR A 145 0.89 1.24 -11.38
CA THR A 145 -0.32 2.03 -11.12
C THR A 145 -0.92 2.66 -12.39
N GLU A 146 -0.09 3.14 -13.33
CA GLU A 146 -0.52 3.74 -14.59
C GLU A 146 -1.03 2.68 -15.58
N SER A 147 -0.33 1.54 -15.69
CA SER A 147 -0.79 0.39 -16.48
C SER A 147 -2.08 -0.23 -15.94
N GLU A 148 -2.34 -0.08 -14.63
CA GLU A 148 -3.58 -0.47 -13.95
C GLU A 148 -4.75 0.50 -14.27
N THR A 149 -4.45 1.76 -14.66
CA THR A 149 -5.48 2.77 -15.03
C THR A 149 -5.77 2.89 -16.53
N ALA A 150 -4.86 2.48 -17.42
CA ALA A 150 -5.00 2.65 -18.88
C ALA A 150 -5.52 1.42 -19.63
N GLY A 151 -5.62 0.26 -18.96
CA GLY A 151 -5.96 -1.03 -19.56
C GLY A 151 -7.43 -1.42 -19.46
N ASP A 152 -8.34 -0.61 -20.00
CA ASP A 152 -9.72 -1.02 -20.25
C ASP A 152 -9.76 -1.91 -21.50
N GLY A 153 -9.42 -3.20 -21.35
CA GLY A 153 -9.35 -4.13 -22.48
C GLY A 153 -8.53 -5.40 -22.24
N PHE A 154 -9.08 -6.31 -21.45
CA PHE A 154 -8.92 -7.77 -21.59
C PHE A 154 -7.55 -8.31 -22.09
N ASN A 155 -6.61 -8.59 -21.18
CA ASN A 155 -6.02 -9.93 -20.97
C ASN A 155 -4.81 -9.89 -20.02
N GLY A 156 -4.92 -10.60 -18.89
CA GLY A 156 -3.78 -11.19 -18.19
C GLY A 156 -3.01 -10.32 -17.21
N GLY A 157 -3.63 -9.88 -16.10
CA GLY A 157 -2.86 -9.33 -14.98
C GLY A 157 -3.69 -8.68 -13.88
N ARG A 158 -4.04 -9.46 -12.85
CA ARG A 158 -4.90 -9.11 -11.69
C ARG A 158 -6.35 -8.80 -12.05
N CYS A 159 -7.23 -9.77 -11.79
CA CYS A 159 -8.64 -9.48 -11.55
C CYS A 159 -8.73 -8.72 -10.21
N GLN A 160 -8.49 -7.41 -10.20
CA GLN A 160 -8.87 -6.60 -9.04
C GLN A 160 -10.40 -6.58 -9.03
N LEU A 161 -10.99 -7.05 -7.94
CA LEU A 161 -12.44 -7.08 -7.80
C LEU A 161 -12.99 -5.68 -8.08
N SER A 162 -13.97 -5.60 -8.96
CA SER A 162 -14.69 -4.36 -9.22
C SER A 162 -15.26 -3.83 -7.90
N LYS A 163 -15.37 -2.51 -7.78
CA LYS A 163 -16.06 -1.89 -6.65
C LYS A 163 -17.44 -2.51 -6.50
N GLU A 164 -17.78 -2.88 -5.27
CA GLU A 164 -19.12 -3.36 -4.99
C GLU A 164 -20.13 -2.23 -5.14
N SER A 165 -21.33 -2.57 -5.61
CA SER A 165 -22.42 -1.61 -5.71
C SER A 165 -22.91 -1.20 -4.31
N ASP A 166 -23.38 0.04 -4.18
CA ASP A 166 -23.95 0.53 -2.91
C ASP A 166 -25.07 -0.37 -2.39
N ASP A 167 -25.92 -0.88 -3.30
CA ASP A 167 -26.99 -1.82 -2.96
C ASP A 167 -26.44 -3.12 -2.34
N THR A 168 -25.31 -3.62 -2.85
CA THR A 168 -24.66 -4.84 -2.32
C THR A 168 -24.04 -4.57 -0.95
N LEU A 169 -23.34 -3.44 -0.80
CA LEU A 169 -22.80 -3.02 0.50
C LEU A 169 -23.90 -2.85 1.55
N PHE A 170 -25.05 -2.28 1.17
CA PHE A 170 -26.21 -2.13 2.04
C PHE A 170 -26.81 -3.47 2.44
N ARG A 171 -26.88 -4.43 1.53
CA ARG A 171 -27.36 -5.79 1.85
C ARG A 171 -26.45 -6.49 2.86
N TYR A 172 -25.14 -6.44 2.63
CA TYR A 172 -24.17 -7.09 3.54
C TYR A 172 -24.14 -6.43 4.91
N CYS A 173 -24.10 -5.09 4.96
CA CYS A 173 -24.18 -4.36 6.22
C CYS A 173 -25.51 -4.59 6.94
N GLY A 174 -26.62 -4.56 6.21
CA GLY A 174 -27.95 -4.85 6.74
C GLY A 174 -28.04 -6.23 7.39
N ALA A 175 -27.50 -7.26 6.72
CA ALA A 175 -27.42 -8.61 7.26
C ALA A 175 -26.51 -8.70 8.50
N ALA A 176 -25.37 -7.99 8.51
CA ALA A 176 -24.46 -7.94 9.65
C ALA A 176 -25.14 -7.28 10.86
N LEU A 177 -25.73 -6.10 10.68
CA LEU A 177 -26.47 -5.36 11.71
C LEU A 177 -27.63 -6.20 12.27
N GLN A 178 -28.40 -6.88 11.41
CA GLN A 178 -29.50 -7.73 11.87
C GLN A 178 -29.00 -8.87 12.77
N ARG A 179 -27.89 -9.52 12.42
CA ARG A 179 -27.28 -10.57 13.26
C ARG A 179 -26.81 -10.00 14.60
N MET A 180 -26.13 -8.85 14.58
CA MET A 180 -25.62 -8.18 15.77
C MET A 180 -26.74 -7.74 16.73
N ILE A 181 -27.82 -7.17 16.19
CA ILE A 181 -29.01 -6.74 16.94
C ILE A 181 -29.75 -7.95 17.51
N LYS A 182 -29.98 -8.98 16.69
CA LYS A 182 -30.69 -10.19 17.12
C LYS A 182 -29.96 -10.89 18.27
N LEU A 183 -28.64 -11.04 18.17
CA LEU A 183 -27.83 -11.63 19.24
C LEU A 183 -28.05 -10.90 20.57
N ARG A 184 -27.88 -9.58 20.58
CA ARG A 184 -28.00 -8.77 21.81
C ARG A 184 -29.42 -8.77 22.38
N LYS A 185 -30.44 -8.68 21.53
CA LYS A 185 -31.85 -8.79 21.95
C LYS A 185 -32.14 -10.14 22.62
N GLU A 186 -31.70 -11.23 22.00
CA GLU A 186 -31.95 -12.58 22.51
C GLU A 186 -31.19 -12.85 23.82
N THR A 187 -29.94 -12.37 23.93
CA THR A 187 -29.16 -12.49 25.17
C THR A 187 -29.77 -11.67 26.30
N LEU A 188 -30.17 -10.42 26.06
CA LEU A 188 -30.83 -9.58 27.06
C LEU A 188 -32.19 -10.14 27.52
N ALA A 189 -32.89 -10.87 26.64
CA ALA A 189 -34.15 -11.53 26.95
C ALA A 189 -33.96 -12.89 27.67
N GLY A 190 -32.72 -13.34 27.92
CA GLY A 190 -32.44 -14.63 28.56
C GLY A 190 -32.85 -15.84 27.71
N LYS A 191 -32.81 -15.72 26.39
CA LYS A 191 -33.20 -16.82 25.49
C LYS A 191 -32.26 -18.02 25.66
N LYS A 192 -32.84 -19.22 25.74
CA LYS A 192 -32.10 -20.48 25.90
C LYS A 192 -30.96 -20.60 24.85
N GLY A 193 -29.76 -20.95 25.31
CA GLY A 193 -28.57 -21.13 24.46
C GLY A 193 -27.72 -19.87 24.25
N ARG A 194 -28.06 -18.73 24.87
CA ARG A 194 -27.28 -17.48 24.79
C ARG A 194 -26.31 -17.23 25.96
N GLY A 195 -26.26 -18.14 26.94
CA GLY A 195 -25.46 -18.01 28.16
C GLY A 195 -26.03 -16.98 29.13
N ASP A 196 -25.62 -17.05 30.40
CA ASP A 196 -26.05 -16.10 31.42
C ASP A 196 -25.27 -14.78 31.30
N LEU A 197 -25.98 -13.66 31.36
CA LEU A 197 -25.39 -12.33 31.30
C LEU A 197 -25.10 -11.81 32.72
N SER A 198 -23.84 -11.45 33.00
CA SER A 198 -23.48 -10.88 34.29
C SER A 198 -24.16 -9.52 34.52
N LYS A 199 -24.40 -9.15 35.79
CA LYS A 199 -25.00 -7.86 36.16
C LYS A 199 -24.19 -6.66 35.63
N GLN A 200 -22.86 -6.80 35.55
CA GLN A 200 -21.96 -5.77 35.03
C GLN A 200 -22.02 -5.66 33.50
N ARG A 201 -22.20 -6.77 32.77
CA ARG A 201 -22.23 -6.76 31.30
C ARG A 201 -23.57 -6.31 30.73
N LYS A 202 -24.66 -6.46 31.49
CA LYS A 202 -26.01 -6.05 31.08
C LYS A 202 -26.12 -4.59 30.60
N PRO A 203 -25.70 -3.57 31.37
CA PRO A 203 -25.79 -2.17 30.92
C PRO A 203 -24.95 -1.92 29.65
N VAL A 204 -23.78 -2.54 29.54
CA VAL A 204 -22.92 -2.42 28.35
C VAL A 204 -23.61 -2.99 27.10
N MET A 205 -24.24 -4.15 27.23
CA MET A 205 -24.97 -4.78 26.13
C MET A 205 -26.24 -4.00 25.74
N GLU A 206 -26.90 -3.35 26.71
CA GLU A 206 -28.01 -2.43 26.44
C GLU A 206 -27.55 -1.22 25.63
N GLN A 207 -26.41 -0.62 26.00
CA GLN A 207 -25.80 0.50 25.26
C GLN A 207 -25.38 0.10 23.85
N GLU A 208 -24.72 -1.06 23.68
CA GLU A 208 -24.40 -1.63 22.36
C GLU A 208 -25.65 -1.79 21.48
N LEU A 209 -26.73 -2.32 22.05
CA LEU A 209 -27.99 -2.50 21.33
C LEU A 209 -28.62 -1.16 20.93
N GLN A 210 -28.50 -0.13 21.77
CA GLN A 210 -28.98 1.21 21.42
C GLN A 210 -28.19 1.79 20.24
N ILE A 211 -26.85 1.73 20.29
CA ILE A 211 -26.00 2.19 19.18
C ILE A 211 -26.38 1.49 17.87
N LEU A 212 -26.48 0.17 17.88
CA LEU A 212 -26.82 -0.60 16.68
C LEU A 212 -28.20 -0.25 16.10
N LYS A 213 -29.18 0.07 16.95
CA LYS A 213 -30.50 0.52 16.48
C LYS A 213 -30.45 1.89 15.80
N HIS A 214 -29.50 2.75 16.15
CA HIS A 214 -29.32 4.06 15.51
C HIS A 214 -28.65 3.95 14.15
N LEU A 215 -27.80 2.94 13.94
CA LEU A 215 -27.18 2.64 12.64
C LEU A 215 -28.17 2.09 11.60
N VAL A 216 -29.33 1.62 12.03
CA VAL A 216 -30.37 1.08 11.15
C VAL A 216 -31.30 2.17 10.66
N ARG A 217 -31.61 2.14 9.36
CA ARG A 217 -32.60 3.00 8.73
C ARG A 217 -34.00 2.66 9.26
N LYS A 218 -34.72 3.67 9.77
CA LYS A 218 -36.09 3.54 10.28
C LYS A 218 -37.14 3.69 9.20
N ASP A 219 -36.96 4.68 8.32
CA ASP A 219 -37.86 4.94 7.19
C ASP A 219 -37.29 4.37 5.90
N LYS A 220 -38.05 3.51 5.24
CA LYS A 220 -37.67 2.80 4.01
C LYS A 220 -38.34 3.37 2.75
N SER A 221 -39.08 4.47 2.87
CA SER A 221 -39.76 5.16 1.76
C SER A 221 -38.83 5.41 0.55
N ASP A 222 -37.61 5.86 0.84
CA ASP A 222 -36.63 6.33 -0.16
C ASP A 222 -35.52 5.32 -0.48
N ILE A 223 -35.67 4.03 -0.12
CA ILE A 223 -34.67 3.03 -0.55
C ILE A 223 -34.74 2.81 -2.07
N SER A 224 -33.60 2.45 -2.68
CA SER A 224 -33.49 2.20 -4.11
C SER A 224 -34.47 1.10 -4.57
N SER A 225 -34.97 1.20 -5.80
CA SER A 225 -35.94 0.23 -6.33
C SER A 225 -35.42 -1.22 -6.36
N SER A 226 -34.12 -1.38 -6.60
CA SER A 226 -33.39 -2.65 -6.50
C SER A 226 -33.46 -3.27 -5.11
N LEU A 227 -33.38 -2.46 -4.04
CA LEU A 227 -33.52 -2.91 -2.66
C LEU A 227 -34.99 -3.09 -2.23
N LYS A 228 -35.93 -2.30 -2.78
CA LYS A 228 -37.37 -2.45 -2.51
C LYS A 228 -37.87 -3.86 -2.83
N ASN A 229 -37.46 -4.41 -3.97
CA ASN A 229 -37.85 -5.75 -4.39
C ASN A 229 -37.30 -6.85 -3.45
N LEU A 230 -36.23 -6.57 -2.72
CA LEU A 230 -35.64 -7.50 -1.74
C LEU A 230 -36.24 -7.34 -0.33
N ASP A 231 -36.89 -6.20 -0.04
CA ASP A 231 -37.44 -5.90 1.28
C ASP A 231 -38.76 -6.62 1.59
N GLU A 232 -39.29 -7.42 0.66
CA GLU A 232 -40.46 -8.28 0.87
C GLU A 232 -40.31 -9.21 2.10
N GLY A 233 -39.07 -9.41 2.59
CA GLY A 233 -38.73 -10.16 3.80
C GLY A 233 -38.50 -9.33 5.08
N ASN A 234 -38.86 -8.04 5.13
CA ASN A 234 -38.54 -7.12 6.25
C ASN A 234 -37.04 -7.05 6.54
N LEU A 235 -36.23 -6.78 5.51
CA LEU A 235 -34.78 -6.69 5.67
C LEU A 235 -34.39 -5.48 6.52
N VAL A 236 -33.23 -5.58 7.15
CA VAL A 236 -32.59 -4.46 7.83
C VAL A 236 -31.68 -3.77 6.82
N PHE A 237 -31.76 -2.44 6.75
CA PHE A 237 -30.86 -1.62 5.96
C PHE A 237 -30.10 -0.66 6.86
N PRO A 238 -28.81 -0.42 6.60
CA PRO A 238 -28.07 0.62 7.28
C PRO A 238 -28.61 2.00 6.91
N ARG A 239 -28.28 2.99 7.73
CA ARG A 239 -28.40 4.40 7.40
C ARG A 239 -27.53 4.79 6.21
N ASP A 240 -27.98 5.75 5.42
CA ASP A 240 -27.29 6.17 4.20
C ASP A 240 -25.90 6.74 4.50
N GLU A 241 -25.75 7.39 5.64
CA GLU A 241 -24.50 7.93 6.18
C GLU A 241 -23.41 6.85 6.36
N MET A 242 -23.81 5.57 6.47
CA MET A 242 -22.85 4.47 6.58
C MET A 242 -22.15 4.15 5.26
N ILE A 243 -22.65 4.62 4.11
CA ILE A 243 -22.12 4.19 2.81
C ILE A 243 -20.64 4.51 2.63
N THR A 244 -20.20 5.69 3.09
CA THR A 244 -18.80 6.11 2.99
C THR A 244 -17.90 5.16 3.76
N PHE A 245 -18.27 4.80 4.99
CA PHE A 245 -17.54 3.83 5.80
C PHE A 245 -17.52 2.44 5.13
N LEU A 246 -18.66 1.98 4.61
CA LEU A 246 -18.74 0.67 3.93
C LEU A 246 -17.86 0.60 2.69
N ARG A 247 -17.76 1.69 1.92
CA ARG A 247 -16.85 1.78 0.78
C ARG A 247 -15.40 1.74 1.21
N SER A 248 -15.03 2.42 2.30
CA SER A 248 -13.67 2.32 2.84
C SER A 248 -13.31 0.90 3.28
N VAL A 249 -14.25 0.19 3.92
CA VAL A 249 -14.05 -1.23 4.27
C VAL A 249 -13.88 -2.11 3.03
N ASP A 250 -14.70 -1.90 1.99
CA ASP A 250 -14.59 -2.62 0.71
C ASP A 250 -13.25 -2.34 0.01
N ASP A 251 -12.85 -1.06 -0.07
CA ASP A 251 -11.60 -0.63 -0.69
C ASP A 251 -10.39 -1.31 -0.02
N GLU A 252 -10.36 -1.34 1.31
CA GLU A 252 -9.33 -2.02 2.10
C GLU A 252 -9.31 -3.53 1.84
N VAL A 253 -10.45 -4.22 1.84
CA VAL A 253 -10.47 -5.67 1.53
C VAL A 253 -9.97 -5.93 0.11
N ARG A 254 -10.39 -5.12 -0.86
CA ARG A 254 -10.05 -5.28 -2.29
C ARG A 254 -8.58 -5.02 -2.59
N GLU A 255 -7.91 -4.17 -1.82
CA GLU A 255 -6.45 -3.99 -1.92
C GLU A 255 -5.72 -5.33 -1.70
N PHE A 256 -6.20 -6.13 -0.74
CA PHE A 256 -5.59 -7.41 -0.41
C PHE A 256 -6.18 -8.59 -1.19
N ALA A 257 -7.42 -8.49 -1.66
CA ALA A 257 -8.13 -9.53 -2.40
C ALA A 257 -7.69 -9.61 -3.88
N THR A 258 -6.41 -9.89 -4.12
CA THR A 258 -5.83 -10.00 -5.46
C THR A 258 -5.38 -11.42 -5.79
N ASP A 259 -5.40 -11.77 -7.07
CA ASP A 259 -4.86 -13.06 -7.58
C ASP A 259 -3.40 -13.28 -7.16
N SER A 260 -2.64 -12.20 -6.99
CA SER A 260 -1.25 -12.26 -6.54
C SER A 260 -1.17 -12.71 -5.08
N ASN A 261 -2.01 -12.15 -4.21
CA ASN A 261 -2.04 -12.53 -2.79
C ASN A 261 -2.63 -13.92 -2.62
N LEU A 262 -3.65 -14.29 -3.40
CA LEU A 262 -4.23 -15.63 -3.39
C LEU A 262 -3.19 -16.68 -3.79
N ARG A 263 -2.44 -16.45 -4.88
CA ARG A 263 -1.36 -17.36 -5.31
C ARG A 263 -0.22 -17.44 -4.30
N ARG A 264 0.13 -16.32 -3.66
CA ARG A 264 1.25 -16.26 -2.72
C ARG A 264 0.91 -16.82 -1.33
N TYR A 265 -0.34 -16.70 -0.91
CA TYR A 265 -0.79 -17.05 0.44
C TYR A 265 -2.11 -17.83 0.42
N PRO A 266 -2.25 -18.94 -0.31
CA PRO A 266 -3.53 -19.59 -0.54
C PRO A 266 -4.24 -19.99 0.77
N SER A 267 -3.52 -20.53 1.75
CA SER A 267 -4.09 -20.95 3.04
C SER A 267 -4.33 -19.81 4.02
N LYS A 268 -3.78 -18.62 3.78
CA LYS A 268 -3.90 -17.44 4.65
C LYS A 268 -4.62 -16.27 3.98
N PHE A 269 -5.08 -16.44 2.74
CA PHE A 269 -5.61 -15.36 1.92
C PHE A 269 -6.76 -14.63 2.60
N LEU A 270 -7.78 -15.38 3.02
CA LEU A 270 -8.93 -14.82 3.74
C LEU A 270 -8.51 -14.13 5.05
N HIS A 271 -7.58 -14.72 5.78
CA HIS A 271 -7.07 -14.13 7.03
C HIS A 271 -6.33 -12.81 6.78
N ILE A 272 -5.60 -12.68 5.67
CA ILE A 272 -4.94 -11.42 5.28
C ILE A 272 -6.00 -10.35 4.97
N CYS A 273 -6.99 -10.67 4.14
CA CYS A 273 -8.08 -9.74 3.81
C CYS A 273 -8.87 -9.31 5.04
N GLN A 274 -9.16 -10.22 5.97
CA GLN A 274 -9.86 -9.91 7.22
C GLN A 274 -9.01 -9.03 8.15
N ASN A 275 -7.72 -9.34 8.29
CA ASN A 275 -6.84 -8.56 9.15
C ASN A 275 -6.57 -7.15 8.64
N ALA A 276 -6.64 -6.94 7.32
CA ALA A 276 -6.50 -5.62 6.71
C ALA A 276 -7.54 -4.64 7.28
N VAL A 277 -8.77 -5.10 7.53
CA VAL A 277 -9.83 -4.24 8.07
C VAL A 277 -9.99 -4.32 9.59
N LEU A 278 -9.71 -5.48 10.21
CA LEU A 278 -9.88 -5.67 11.66
C LEU A 278 -8.88 -4.87 12.51
N ASN A 279 -7.70 -4.60 11.97
CA ASN A 279 -6.63 -3.88 12.67
C ASN A 279 -6.35 -2.50 12.05
N ASN A 280 -7.28 -1.98 11.25
CA ASN A 280 -7.13 -0.67 10.63
C ASN A 280 -7.63 0.42 11.58
N GLU A 281 -6.69 1.17 12.16
CA GLU A 281 -6.97 2.25 13.11
C GLU A 281 -7.76 3.39 12.46
N THR A 282 -7.51 3.68 11.18
CA THR A 282 -8.25 4.72 10.45
C THR A 282 -9.72 4.33 10.29
N LEU A 283 -10.01 3.09 9.87
CA LEU A 283 -11.38 2.60 9.79
C LEU A 283 -12.08 2.60 11.16
N GLU A 284 -11.36 2.30 12.24
CA GLU A 284 -11.92 2.36 13.60
C GLU A 284 -12.30 3.80 13.98
N ILE A 285 -11.43 4.77 13.70
CA ILE A 285 -11.68 6.19 13.95
C ILE A 285 -12.88 6.68 13.12
N ASP A 286 -12.92 6.33 11.83
CA ASP A 286 -14.02 6.69 10.93
C ASP A 286 -15.35 6.13 11.41
N PHE A 287 -15.36 4.86 11.83
CA PHE A 287 -16.54 4.24 12.44
C PHE A 287 -16.97 4.97 13.71
N ARG A 288 -16.02 5.37 14.56
CA ARG A 288 -16.31 6.08 15.80
C ARG A 288 -16.96 7.43 15.52
N LEU A 289 -16.40 8.21 14.60
CA LEU A 289 -16.94 9.51 14.17
C LEU A 289 -18.34 9.37 13.56
N LEU A 290 -18.56 8.34 12.75
CA LEU A 290 -19.86 8.01 12.18
C LEU A 290 -20.90 7.68 13.27
N VAL A 291 -20.55 6.87 14.26
CA VAL A 291 -21.48 6.54 15.35
C VAL A 291 -21.81 7.78 16.18
N VAL A 292 -20.81 8.60 16.53
CA VAL A 292 -21.02 9.83 17.29
C VAL A 292 -21.97 10.77 16.54
N SER A 293 -21.77 10.97 15.24
CA SER A 293 -22.64 11.85 14.43
C SER A 293 -24.08 11.33 14.32
N LEU A 294 -24.28 10.00 14.34
CA LEU A 294 -25.60 9.37 14.23
C LEU A 294 -26.34 9.24 15.57
N THR A 295 -25.63 9.25 16.69
CA THR A 295 -26.20 8.97 18.02
C THR A 295 -26.21 10.18 18.96
N ASN A 296 -25.39 11.20 18.68
CA ASN A 296 -25.09 12.30 19.61
C ASN A 296 -24.58 11.81 20.98
N LEU A 297 -23.95 10.63 21.04
CA LEU A 297 -23.38 10.06 22.26
C LEU A 297 -21.87 10.34 22.32
N GLU A 298 -21.51 11.55 22.73
CA GLU A 298 -20.12 12.01 22.83
C GLU A 298 -19.30 11.22 23.87
N ASP A 299 -19.94 10.74 24.95
CA ASP A 299 -19.30 10.01 26.07
C ASP A 299 -19.47 8.48 25.97
N THR A 300 -19.51 7.90 24.77
CA THR A 300 -19.56 6.44 24.64
C THR A 300 -18.22 5.83 25.01
N ASP A 301 -18.23 4.83 25.89
CA ASP A 301 -17.04 4.06 26.28
C ASP A 301 -16.28 3.56 25.04
N ALA A 302 -14.99 3.87 24.97
CA ALA A 302 -14.12 3.50 23.86
C ALA A 302 -14.08 1.98 23.64
N GLU A 303 -14.17 1.17 24.71
CA GLU A 303 -14.18 -0.29 24.59
C GLU A 303 -15.45 -0.80 23.89
N ILE A 304 -16.59 -0.13 24.08
CA ILE A 304 -17.84 -0.46 23.38
C ILE A 304 -17.68 -0.20 21.89
N MET A 305 -17.11 0.94 21.53
CA MET A 305 -16.92 1.33 20.13
C MET A 305 -15.97 0.38 19.40
N VAL A 306 -14.84 0.05 20.02
CA VAL A 306 -13.88 -0.95 19.51
C VAL A 306 -14.55 -2.31 19.34
N GLY A 307 -15.33 -2.74 20.34
CA GLY A 307 -16.05 -4.02 20.29
C GLY A 307 -17.07 -4.08 19.15
N LEU A 308 -17.87 -3.02 18.97
CA LEU A 308 -18.87 -2.92 17.90
C LEU A 308 -18.22 -2.86 16.52
N PHE A 309 -17.14 -2.08 16.37
CA PHE A 309 -16.35 -1.99 15.14
C PHE A 309 -15.85 -3.37 14.72
N LYS A 310 -15.13 -4.07 15.61
CA LYS A 310 -14.59 -5.41 15.33
C LYS A 310 -15.68 -6.42 14.99
N ASP A 311 -16.80 -6.37 15.72
CA ASP A 311 -17.93 -7.28 15.50
C ASP A 311 -18.64 -7.03 14.14
N LEU A 312 -18.76 -5.76 13.72
CA LEU A 312 -19.33 -5.37 12.43
C LEU A 312 -18.39 -5.74 11.28
N VAL A 313 -17.14 -5.28 11.33
CA VAL A 313 -16.14 -5.50 10.28
C VAL A 313 -15.84 -6.99 10.12
N SER A 314 -15.75 -7.75 11.21
CA SER A 314 -15.60 -9.21 11.13
C SER A 314 -16.75 -9.86 10.35
N LYS A 315 -17.99 -9.38 10.50
CA LYS A 315 -19.14 -9.90 9.74
C LYS A 315 -19.11 -9.50 8.29
N LEU A 316 -18.75 -8.24 8.00
CA LEU A 316 -18.60 -7.75 6.64
C LEU A 316 -17.53 -8.55 5.88
N ALA A 317 -16.35 -8.74 6.47
CA ALA A 317 -15.23 -9.47 5.87
C ALA A 317 -15.40 -11.01 5.83
N ASN A 318 -16.52 -11.54 6.34
CA ASN A 318 -16.90 -12.95 6.26
C ASN A 318 -18.05 -13.19 5.25
N THR A 319 -18.47 -12.16 4.52
CA THR A 319 -19.57 -12.23 3.53
C THR A 319 -19.00 -12.33 2.14
#